data_AF-A0AAE8LPH6-F1
#
_entry.id   AF-A0AAE8LPH6-F1
#
_cell.length_a   1.000
_cell.length_b   1.000
_cell.length_c   1.000
_cell.angle_alpha   90.00
_cell.angle_beta   90.00
_cell.angle_gamma   90.00
#
_symmetry.space_group_name_H-M   'P 1'
#
loop_
_entity.id
_entity.type
_entity.pdbx_description
1 polymer ?
#
loop_
_entity_poly.entity_id
_entity_poly.type
_entity_poly.pdbx_seq_one_letter_code
_entity_poly.pdbx_strand_id
1 'polypeptide(L)'
;MIPFRLNDAAEQAASRYDQLTQTFAALHNTALMSADFGFAGQSERLFAEAYEAAALYFERDKDVMNDLVHGIASEAHQHALSALRSIDAENLSDAALSHLSETQTYLSNEIAAQVHRDISQMRHALQRAVLSVSMIERSRRLPTRQAQMAYVMKDHEELQLSFTDRRGRRTQSRTFIRSIYRQALLSIHNEVTLHTIADHGLEEAAIMKLQEGQIERVGSMVVEQYAELRDSYFHPNSNAWLEVEVKNVRT
;
A
#
# COMPACT_ATOMS: atom_id res chain seq x y z
N MET A 1 -13.26 -0.55 -16.54
CA MET A 1 -12.48 -1.81 -16.64
C MET A 1 -11.69 -1.99 -15.35
N ILE A 2 -11.80 -3.16 -14.72
CA ILE A 2 -11.26 -3.47 -13.39
C ILE A 2 -9.76 -3.16 -13.27
N PRO A 3 -8.85 -3.61 -14.17
CA PRO A 3 -7.41 -3.37 -13.99
C PRO A 3 -7.00 -1.91 -13.91
N PHE A 4 -7.68 -1.03 -14.67
CA PHE A 4 -7.45 0.42 -14.64
C PHE A 4 -7.94 1.01 -13.33
N ARG A 5 -9.16 0.67 -12.91
CA ARG A 5 -9.72 1.14 -11.63
C ARG A 5 -8.84 0.74 -10.43
N LEU A 6 -8.35 -0.50 -10.42
CA LEU A 6 -7.41 -0.99 -9.39
C LEU A 6 -6.08 -0.22 -9.42
N ASN A 7 -5.56 0.12 -10.60
CA ASN A 7 -4.35 0.93 -10.75
C ASN A 7 -4.56 2.36 -10.24
N ASP A 8 -5.66 3.00 -10.63
CA ASP A 8 -5.97 4.37 -10.26
C ASP A 8 -6.17 4.49 -8.74
N ALA A 9 -6.90 3.57 -8.13
CA ALA A 9 -7.09 3.53 -6.68
C ALA A 9 -5.76 3.34 -5.94
N ALA A 10 -4.90 2.44 -6.42
CA ALA A 10 -3.59 2.20 -5.82
C ALA A 10 -2.64 3.39 -5.99
N GLU A 11 -2.68 4.10 -7.13
CA GLU A 11 -1.86 5.31 -7.35
C GLU A 11 -2.35 6.48 -6.50
N GLN A 12 -3.67 6.64 -6.31
CA GLN A 12 -4.22 7.64 -5.40
C GLN A 12 -3.82 7.36 -3.94
N ALA A 13 -3.86 6.10 -3.51
CA ALA A 13 -3.39 5.71 -2.18
C ALA A 13 -1.89 5.98 -2.00
N ALA A 14 -1.08 5.63 -3.01
CA ALA A 14 0.35 5.91 -3.02
C ALA A 14 0.65 7.42 -2.98
N SER A 15 -0.15 8.25 -3.67
CA SER A 15 -0.05 9.72 -3.63
C SER A 15 -0.37 10.29 -2.25
N ARG A 16 -1.41 9.78 -1.57
CA ARG A 16 -1.70 10.18 -0.17
C ARG A 16 -0.58 9.78 0.78
N TYR A 17 -0.01 8.59 0.62
CA TYR A 17 1.14 8.16 1.41
C TYR A 17 2.39 9.00 1.10
N ASP A 18 2.59 9.39 -0.15
CA ASP A 18 3.69 10.27 -0.56
C ASP A 18 3.63 11.61 0.20
N GLN A 19 2.45 12.19 0.39
CA GLN A 19 2.26 13.39 1.22
C GLN A 19 2.70 13.19 2.68
N LEU A 20 2.43 12.02 3.26
CA LEU A 20 2.93 11.67 4.60
C LEU A 20 4.46 11.58 4.60
N THR A 21 5.07 10.94 3.60
CA THR A 21 6.53 10.86 3.50
C THR A 21 7.20 12.22 3.32
N GLN A 22 6.57 13.14 2.56
CA GLN A 22 7.02 14.52 2.42
C GLN A 22 6.93 15.28 3.74
N THR A 23 5.91 15.00 4.56
CA THR A 23 5.79 15.55 5.91
C THR A 23 6.92 15.05 6.79
N PHE A 24 7.26 13.76 6.76
CA PHE A 24 8.43 13.23 7.48
C PHE A 24 9.75 13.85 7.02
N ALA A 25 9.93 14.05 5.71
CA ALA A 25 11.10 14.75 5.19
C ALA A 25 11.17 16.21 5.68
N ALA A 26 10.04 16.93 5.72
CA ALA A 26 9.98 18.29 6.23
C ALA A 26 10.26 18.37 7.74
N LEU A 27 9.71 17.45 8.54
CA LEU A 27 9.97 17.33 9.97
C LEU A 27 11.46 17.06 10.23
N HIS A 28 12.05 16.11 9.48
CA HIS A 28 13.48 15.82 9.54
C HIS A 28 14.33 17.04 9.22
N ASN A 29 14.01 17.76 8.14
CA ASN A 29 14.76 18.96 7.74
C ASN A 29 14.62 20.09 8.76
N THR A 30 13.43 20.25 9.35
CA THR A 30 13.19 21.22 10.44
C THR A 30 14.04 20.89 11.66
N ALA A 31 14.08 19.61 12.06
CA ALA A 31 14.95 19.15 13.14
C ALA A 31 16.43 19.41 12.79
N LEU A 32 16.85 19.07 11.56
CA LEU A 32 18.23 19.26 11.09
C LEU A 32 18.67 20.73 11.12
N MET A 33 17.76 21.70 10.96
CA MET A 33 18.09 23.14 10.95
C MET A 33 17.84 23.85 12.28
N SER A 34 17.18 23.18 13.22
CA SER A 34 16.79 23.76 14.51
C SER A 34 17.98 24.30 15.32
N ALA A 35 17.71 25.27 16.18
CA ALA A 35 18.69 25.82 17.13
C ALA A 35 19.09 24.79 18.20
N ASP A 36 18.15 23.91 18.58
CA ASP A 36 18.32 22.84 19.56
C ASP A 36 18.92 21.55 18.94
N PHE A 37 19.58 21.65 17.79
CA PHE A 37 20.09 20.48 17.08
C PHE A 37 21.06 19.65 17.96
N GLY A 38 20.80 18.34 18.07
CA GLY A 38 21.58 17.43 18.89
C GLY A 38 21.19 17.41 20.37
N PHE A 39 20.20 18.20 20.80
CA PHE A 39 19.66 18.11 22.16
C PHE A 39 18.91 16.80 22.38
N ALA A 40 19.00 16.23 23.59
CA ALA A 40 18.42 14.92 23.92
C ALA A 40 16.90 14.85 23.63
N GLY A 41 16.15 15.90 23.98
CA GLY A 41 14.71 15.97 23.74
C GLY A 41 14.30 16.29 22.30
N GLN A 42 15.23 16.49 21.37
CA GLN A 42 14.92 16.76 19.96
C GLN A 42 14.32 15.52 19.29
N SER A 43 14.92 14.35 19.53
CA SER A 43 14.43 13.11 18.95
C SER A 43 13.03 12.77 19.46
N GLU A 44 12.73 13.02 20.74
CA GLU A 44 11.41 12.74 21.31
C GLU A 44 10.33 13.65 20.72
N ARG A 45 10.62 14.95 20.57
CA ARG A 45 9.72 15.92 19.92
C ARG A 45 9.42 15.54 18.46
N LEU A 46 10.46 15.27 17.67
CA LEU A 46 10.31 14.83 16.28
C LEU A 46 9.46 13.56 16.16
N PHE A 47 9.60 12.65 17.11
CA PHE A 47 8.84 11.41 17.15
C PHE A 47 7.36 11.64 17.44
N ALA A 48 7.06 12.48 18.43
CA ALA A 48 5.68 12.82 18.76
C ALA A 48 4.97 13.45 17.55
N GLU A 49 5.62 14.42 16.89
CA GLU A 49 5.09 15.08 15.70
C GLU A 49 4.88 14.11 14.53
N ALA A 50 5.81 13.15 14.32
CA ALA A 50 5.67 12.16 13.28
C ALA A 50 4.53 11.16 13.54
N TYR A 51 4.32 10.76 14.80
CA TYR A 51 3.19 9.92 15.18
C TYR A 51 1.85 10.66 15.09
N GLU A 52 1.81 11.95 15.39
CA GLU A 52 0.63 12.80 15.20
C GLU A 52 0.27 12.91 13.71
N ALA A 53 1.27 13.17 12.85
CA ALA A 53 1.07 13.18 11.40
C ALA A 53 0.58 11.82 10.86
N ALA A 54 1.13 10.72 11.38
CA ALA A 54 0.68 9.37 11.06
C ALA A 54 -0.76 9.11 11.50
N ALA A 55 -1.15 9.53 12.71
CA ALA A 55 -2.51 9.38 13.21
C ALA A 55 -3.51 10.11 12.31
N LEU A 56 -3.23 11.36 11.94
CA LEU A 56 -4.04 12.13 11.01
C LEU A 56 -4.15 11.47 9.62
N TYR A 57 -3.06 10.87 9.15
CA TYR A 57 -3.08 10.07 7.92
C TYR A 57 -4.04 8.88 8.04
N PHE A 58 -3.96 8.10 9.12
CA PHE A 58 -4.84 6.94 9.32
C PHE A 58 -6.31 7.34 9.48
N GLU A 59 -6.60 8.43 10.18
CA GLU A 59 -7.97 8.94 10.29
C GLU A 59 -8.57 9.26 8.92
N ARG A 60 -7.80 9.93 8.05
CA ARG A 60 -8.25 10.29 6.70
C ARG A 60 -8.33 9.09 5.76
N ASP A 61 -7.36 8.19 5.83
CA ASP A 61 -7.28 7.07 4.89
C ASP A 61 -8.26 5.96 5.23
N LYS A 62 -8.67 5.81 6.50
CA LYS A 62 -9.64 4.80 6.94
C LYS A 62 -10.94 4.83 6.13
N ASP A 63 -11.55 6.01 6.01
CA ASP A 63 -12.84 6.15 5.31
C ASP A 63 -12.66 5.91 3.81
N VAL A 64 -11.60 6.45 3.22
CA VAL A 64 -11.29 6.25 1.79
C VAL A 64 -11.00 4.79 1.47
N MET A 65 -10.25 4.10 2.34
CA MET A 65 -9.97 2.66 2.21
C MET A 65 -11.27 1.87 2.28
N ASN A 66 -12.15 2.19 3.23
CA ASN A 66 -13.44 1.53 3.37
C ASN A 66 -14.30 1.68 2.12
N ASP A 67 -14.40 2.89 1.58
CA ASP A 67 -15.17 3.20 0.37
C ASP A 67 -14.60 2.49 -0.86
N LEU A 68 -13.27 2.44 -0.99
CA LEU A 68 -12.61 1.74 -2.08
C LEU A 68 -12.84 0.22 -2.02
N VAL A 69 -12.68 -0.38 -0.84
CA VAL A 69 -12.88 -1.82 -0.63
C VAL A 69 -14.32 -2.21 -0.95
N HIS A 70 -15.30 -1.50 -0.38
CA HIS A 70 -16.72 -1.77 -0.65
C HIS A 70 -17.09 -1.49 -2.11
N GLY A 71 -16.56 -0.43 -2.71
CA GLY A 71 -16.82 -0.10 -4.11
C GLY A 71 -16.31 -1.16 -5.08
N ILE A 72 -15.11 -1.70 -4.86
CA ILE A 72 -14.56 -2.80 -5.69
C ILE A 72 -15.33 -4.10 -5.44
N ALA A 73 -15.64 -4.42 -4.20
CA ALA A 73 -16.40 -5.63 -3.86
C ALA A 73 -17.80 -5.61 -4.50
N SER A 74 -18.53 -4.49 -4.37
CA SER A 74 -19.86 -4.34 -4.96
C SER A 74 -19.81 -4.42 -6.48
N GLU A 75 -18.82 -3.80 -7.14
CA GLU A 75 -18.66 -3.90 -8.59
C GLU A 75 -18.37 -5.35 -9.02
N ALA A 76 -17.46 -6.04 -8.32
CA ALA A 76 -17.12 -7.43 -8.62
C ALA A 76 -18.35 -8.34 -8.51
N HIS A 77 -19.13 -8.17 -7.44
CA HIS A 77 -20.35 -8.93 -7.21
C HIS A 77 -21.42 -8.66 -8.29
N GLN A 78 -21.71 -7.39 -8.59
CA GLN A 78 -22.67 -7.02 -9.64
C GLN A 78 -22.23 -7.53 -11.01
N HIS A 79 -20.93 -7.44 -11.32
CA HIS A 79 -20.39 -7.96 -12.56
C HIS A 79 -20.56 -9.48 -12.65
N ALA A 80 -20.26 -10.21 -11.57
CA ALA A 80 -20.46 -11.65 -11.50
C ALA A 80 -21.94 -12.05 -11.63
N LEU A 81 -22.84 -11.39 -10.90
CA LEU A 81 -24.29 -11.64 -11.00
C LEU A 81 -24.84 -11.38 -12.41
N SER A 82 -24.41 -10.28 -13.03
CA SER A 82 -24.83 -9.95 -14.39
C SER A 82 -24.34 -10.98 -15.42
N ALA A 83 -23.13 -11.50 -15.25
CA ALA A 83 -22.57 -12.56 -16.09
C ALA A 83 -23.32 -13.90 -15.90
N LEU A 84 -23.77 -14.19 -14.68
CA LEU A 84 -24.58 -15.37 -14.35
C LEU A 84 -26.04 -15.25 -14.79
N ARG A 85 -26.51 -14.04 -15.14
CA ARG A 85 -27.94 -13.72 -15.36
C ARG A 85 -28.83 -14.11 -14.16
N SER A 86 -28.27 -14.07 -12.95
CA SER A 86 -28.99 -14.42 -11.74
C SER A 86 -29.96 -13.31 -11.34
N ILE A 87 -31.07 -13.70 -10.69
CA ILE A 87 -32.05 -12.80 -10.06
C ILE A 87 -31.79 -12.75 -8.52
N ASP A 88 -30.74 -13.42 -8.04
CA ASP A 88 -30.41 -13.47 -6.62
C ASP A 88 -30.10 -12.08 -6.05
N ALA A 89 -30.19 -12.00 -4.72
CA ALA A 89 -30.09 -10.75 -3.97
C ALA A 89 -28.82 -9.97 -4.31
N GLU A 90 -28.95 -8.65 -4.51
CA GLU A 90 -27.85 -7.73 -4.80
C GLU A 90 -26.80 -7.58 -3.66
N ASN A 91 -27.02 -8.27 -2.54
CA ASN A 91 -26.22 -8.13 -1.34
C ASN A 91 -25.11 -9.18 -1.29
N LEU A 92 -23.92 -8.73 -0.89
CA LEU A 92 -22.79 -9.61 -0.59
C LEU A 92 -23.14 -10.63 0.49
N SER A 93 -22.66 -11.86 0.35
CA SER A 93 -22.80 -12.90 1.38
C SER A 93 -22.01 -12.54 2.63
N ASP A 94 -22.46 -13.04 3.80
CA ASP A 94 -21.77 -12.80 5.08
C ASP A 94 -20.31 -13.28 5.05
N ALA A 95 -20.04 -14.38 4.33
CA ALA A 95 -18.68 -14.89 4.13
C ALA A 95 -17.82 -13.89 3.35
N ALA A 96 -18.35 -13.30 2.27
CA ALA A 96 -17.65 -12.27 1.51
C ALA A 96 -17.40 -11.03 2.38
N LEU A 97 -18.39 -10.56 3.15
CA LEU A 97 -18.23 -9.41 4.06
C LEU A 97 -17.16 -9.66 5.13
N SER A 98 -17.12 -10.86 5.71
CA SER A 98 -16.07 -11.26 6.68
C SER A 98 -14.69 -11.19 6.03
N HIS A 99 -14.55 -11.73 4.82
CA HIS A 99 -13.29 -11.74 4.09
C HIS A 99 -12.80 -10.32 3.71
N LEU A 100 -13.73 -9.44 3.31
CA LEU A 100 -13.42 -8.02 3.06
C LEU A 100 -12.85 -7.35 4.32
N SER A 101 -13.46 -7.61 5.48
CA SER A 101 -13.00 -7.06 6.75
C SER A 101 -11.59 -7.55 7.12
N GLU A 102 -11.30 -8.83 6.91
CA GLU A 102 -9.96 -9.40 7.13
C GLU A 102 -8.92 -8.79 6.18
N THR A 103 -9.24 -8.65 4.90
CA THR A 103 -8.33 -8.07 3.91
C THR A 103 -8.05 -6.59 4.20
N GLN A 104 -9.07 -5.83 4.59
CA GLN A 104 -8.93 -4.44 5.01
C GLN A 104 -8.05 -4.31 6.25
N THR A 105 -8.26 -5.19 7.24
CA THR A 105 -7.45 -5.23 8.47
C THR A 105 -5.99 -5.54 8.14
N TYR A 106 -5.73 -6.52 7.27
CA TYR A 106 -4.39 -6.83 6.80
C TYR A 106 -3.72 -5.63 6.11
N LEU A 107 -4.42 -4.97 5.19
CA LEU A 107 -3.91 -3.79 4.49
C LEU A 107 -3.56 -2.67 5.47
N SER A 108 -4.45 -2.37 6.42
CA SER A 108 -4.23 -1.36 7.46
C SER A 108 -2.98 -1.67 8.30
N ASN A 109 -2.82 -2.94 8.72
CA ASN A 109 -1.68 -3.38 9.51
C ASN A 109 -0.35 -3.28 8.74
N GLU A 110 -0.32 -3.63 7.45
CA GLU A 110 0.89 -3.49 6.63
C GLU A 110 1.29 -2.03 6.43
N ILE A 111 0.32 -1.12 6.25
CA ILE A 111 0.58 0.32 6.17
C ILE A 111 1.10 0.85 7.51
N ALA A 112 0.48 0.46 8.63
CA ALA A 112 0.96 0.81 9.97
C ALA A 112 2.40 0.35 10.20
N ALA A 113 2.71 -0.90 9.85
CA ALA A 113 4.07 -1.42 9.94
C ALA A 113 5.04 -0.60 9.07
N GLN A 114 4.64 -0.19 7.88
CA GLN A 114 5.47 0.65 7.01
C GLN A 114 5.70 2.05 7.59
N VAL A 115 4.67 2.69 8.15
CA VAL A 115 4.79 3.99 8.82
C VAL A 115 5.79 3.92 9.98
N HIS A 116 5.72 2.88 10.81
CA HIS A 116 6.69 2.68 11.89
C HIS A 116 8.12 2.51 11.38
N ARG A 117 8.32 1.78 10.26
CA ARG A 117 9.64 1.65 9.62
C ARG A 117 10.14 3.00 9.13
N ASP A 118 9.30 3.80 8.49
CA ASP A 118 9.66 5.12 7.97
C ASP A 118 10.03 6.10 9.11
N ILE A 119 9.26 6.12 10.20
CA ILE A 119 9.59 6.91 11.41
C ILE A 119 10.94 6.45 12.01
N SER A 120 11.19 5.15 12.06
CA SER A 120 12.48 4.62 12.53
C SER A 120 13.64 5.02 11.62
N GLN A 121 13.44 5.04 10.30
CA GLN A 121 14.46 5.49 9.34
C GLN A 121 14.77 6.97 9.52
N MET A 122 13.74 7.80 9.67
CA MET A 122 13.89 9.22 9.96
C MET A 122 14.73 9.46 11.23
N ARG A 123 14.50 8.69 12.30
CA ARG A 123 15.32 8.73 13.52
C ARG A 123 16.78 8.42 13.26
N HIS A 124 17.03 7.32 12.57
CA HIS A 124 18.39 6.87 12.31
C HIS A 124 19.13 7.84 11.39
N ALA A 125 18.43 8.49 10.47
CA ALA A 125 18.97 9.59 9.69
C ALA A 125 19.37 10.77 10.59
N LEU A 126 18.49 11.24 11.47
CA LEU A 126 18.80 12.34 12.40
C LEU A 126 19.96 11.99 13.34
N GLN A 127 19.97 10.79 13.92
CA GLN A 127 21.04 10.34 14.82
C GLN A 127 22.40 10.30 14.11
N ARG A 128 22.44 9.81 12.86
CA ARG A 128 23.66 9.83 12.04
C ARG A 128 24.11 11.26 11.72
N ALA A 129 23.17 12.17 11.44
CA ALA A 129 23.48 13.58 11.24
C ALA A 129 24.10 14.20 12.50
N VAL A 130 23.51 13.98 13.67
CA VAL A 130 24.05 14.48 14.96
C VAL A 130 25.47 13.98 15.20
N LEU A 131 25.72 12.67 15.02
CA LEU A 131 27.06 12.09 15.16
C LEU A 131 28.06 12.71 14.17
N SER A 132 27.64 12.87 12.90
CA SER A 132 28.49 13.45 11.86
C SER A 132 28.85 14.89 12.14
N VAL A 133 27.90 15.71 12.60
CA VAL A 133 28.13 17.08 13.04
C VAL A 133 29.08 17.12 14.23
N SER A 134 28.89 16.26 15.24
CA SER A 134 29.82 16.17 16.38
C SER A 134 31.25 15.77 15.95
N MET A 135 31.39 14.90 14.95
CA MET A 135 32.70 14.54 14.40
C MET A 135 33.35 15.72 13.66
N ILE A 136 32.58 16.50 12.89
CA ILE A 136 33.06 17.70 12.21
C ILE A 136 33.50 18.75 13.24
N GLU A 137 32.68 18.99 14.26
CA GLU A 137 32.94 19.92 15.36
C GLU A 137 34.30 19.61 16.01
N ARG A 138 34.52 18.35 16.43
CA ARG A 138 35.75 17.92 17.11
C ARG A 138 36.97 17.89 16.20
N SER A 139 36.82 17.38 14.97
CA SER A 139 37.94 17.24 14.03
C SER A 139 38.44 18.58 13.50
N ARG A 140 37.53 19.53 13.24
CA ARG A 140 37.84 20.86 12.68
C ARG A 140 37.88 21.98 13.72
N ARG A 141 37.54 21.67 14.98
CA ARG A 141 37.44 22.65 16.08
C ARG A 141 36.53 23.83 15.74
N LEU A 142 35.42 23.54 15.06
CA LEU A 142 34.43 24.54 14.67
C LEU A 142 33.34 24.63 15.74
N PRO A 143 32.70 25.79 15.94
CA PRO A 143 31.44 25.87 16.69
C PRO A 143 30.38 24.95 16.08
N THR A 144 29.50 24.37 16.91
CA THR A 144 28.46 23.41 16.49
C THR A 144 27.62 23.90 15.31
N ARG A 145 27.22 25.19 15.30
CA ARG A 145 26.45 25.79 14.19
C ARG A 145 27.22 25.77 12.86
N GLN A 146 28.52 26.03 12.89
CA GLN A 146 29.37 25.97 11.68
C GLN A 146 29.58 24.53 11.23
N ALA A 147 29.73 23.58 12.16
CA ALA A 147 29.82 22.16 11.86
C ALA A 147 28.52 21.61 11.24
N GLN A 148 27.36 22.06 11.74
CA GLN A 148 26.03 21.75 11.21
C GLN A 148 25.88 22.27 9.77
N MET A 149 26.25 23.52 9.50
CA MET A 149 26.24 24.06 8.14
C MET A 149 27.20 23.31 7.21
N ALA A 150 28.39 22.95 7.69
CA ALA A 150 29.33 22.16 6.91
C ALA A 150 28.81 20.75 6.58
N TYR A 151 28.03 20.13 7.48
CA TYR A 151 27.35 18.87 7.22
C TYR A 151 26.30 19.05 6.11
N VAL A 152 25.39 20.01 6.27
CA VAL A 152 24.31 20.29 5.30
C VAL A 152 24.84 20.63 3.91
N MET A 153 25.94 21.39 3.82
CA MET A 153 26.54 21.76 2.54
C MET A 153 27.25 20.60 1.84
N LYS A 154 27.73 19.61 2.61
CA LYS A 154 28.43 18.44 2.08
C LYS A 154 27.44 17.32 1.70
N ASP A 155 26.39 17.16 2.50
CA ASP A 155 25.47 16.03 2.46
C ASP A 155 24.05 16.57 2.23
N HIS A 156 23.75 16.88 0.97
CA HIS A 156 22.44 17.38 0.55
C HIS A 156 21.46 16.23 0.21
N GLU A 157 21.74 15.02 0.69
CA GLU A 157 20.83 13.90 0.47
C GLU A 157 19.54 14.12 1.27
N GLU A 158 18.46 14.40 0.54
CA GLU A 158 17.11 14.42 1.09
C GLU A 158 16.79 13.06 1.73
N LEU A 159 15.97 13.08 2.78
CA LEU A 159 15.51 11.85 3.45
C LEU A 159 14.74 10.98 2.46
N GLN A 160 15.37 9.90 1.97
CA GLN A 160 14.72 8.91 1.12
C GLN A 160 14.20 7.74 1.94
N LEU A 161 12.89 7.70 2.12
CA LEU A 161 12.20 6.61 2.82
C LEU A 161 12.00 5.41 1.90
N SER A 162 12.31 4.22 2.42
CA SER A 162 12.25 2.98 1.63
C SER A 162 11.80 1.78 2.45
N PHE A 163 11.02 0.90 1.84
CA PHE A 163 10.83 -0.46 2.34
C PHE A 163 12.06 -1.31 2.03
N THR A 164 12.48 -2.14 2.99
CA THR A 164 13.53 -3.15 2.79
C THR A 164 12.96 -4.53 3.05
N ASP A 165 13.02 -5.42 2.07
CA ASP A 165 12.53 -6.79 2.21
C ASP A 165 13.49 -7.69 3.02
N ARG A 166 13.07 -8.93 3.32
CA ARG A 166 13.91 -9.92 4.02
C ARG A 166 15.17 -10.32 3.25
N ARG A 167 15.23 -10.07 1.94
CA ARG A 167 16.37 -10.33 1.07
C ARG A 167 17.27 -9.09 0.90
N GLY A 168 16.99 -8.00 1.61
CA GLY A 168 17.74 -6.75 1.56
C GLY A 168 17.44 -5.87 0.34
N ARG A 169 16.43 -6.18 -0.48
CA ARG A 169 16.03 -5.34 -1.60
C ARG A 169 15.32 -4.10 -1.09
N ARG A 170 15.70 -2.96 -1.63
CA ARG A 170 15.12 -1.66 -1.31
C ARG A 170 14.09 -1.26 -2.35
N THR A 171 12.98 -0.73 -1.88
CA THR A 171 11.90 -0.19 -2.72
C THR A 171 11.42 1.10 -2.08
N GLN A 172 11.13 2.13 -2.86
CA GLN A 172 10.60 3.38 -2.31
C GLN A 172 9.28 3.12 -1.58
N SER A 173 9.05 3.77 -0.43
CA SER A 173 7.85 3.53 0.38
C SER A 173 6.57 3.77 -0.44
N ARG A 174 6.53 4.81 -1.28
CA ARG A 174 5.44 5.06 -2.24
C ARG A 174 5.14 3.86 -3.14
N THR A 175 6.17 3.28 -3.76
CA THR A 175 6.02 2.12 -4.65
C THR A 175 5.52 0.89 -3.90
N PHE A 176 6.04 0.66 -2.68
CA PHE A 176 5.58 -0.43 -1.84
C PHE A 176 4.10 -0.29 -1.48
N ILE A 177 3.67 0.91 -1.04
CA ILE A 177 2.28 1.20 -0.70
C ILE A 177 1.36 0.99 -1.91
N ARG A 178 1.74 1.48 -3.09
CA ARG A 178 1.01 1.21 -4.33
C ARG A 178 0.83 -0.30 -4.56
N SER A 179 1.89 -1.08 -4.42
CA SER A 179 1.86 -2.52 -4.65
C SER A 179 0.93 -3.26 -3.67
N ILE A 180 0.97 -2.93 -2.37
CA ILE A 180 0.10 -3.59 -1.38
C ILE A 180 -1.38 -3.22 -1.57
N TYR A 181 -1.70 -1.96 -1.90
CA TYR A 181 -3.08 -1.56 -2.21
C TYR A 181 -3.59 -2.30 -3.44
N ARG A 182 -2.79 -2.33 -4.50
CA ARG A 182 -3.19 -3.02 -5.74
C ARG A 182 -3.42 -4.51 -5.49
N GLN A 183 -2.56 -5.15 -4.69
CA GLN A 183 -2.75 -6.56 -4.34
C GLN A 183 -4.01 -6.79 -3.52
N ALA A 184 -4.26 -5.96 -2.50
CA ALA A 184 -5.42 -6.09 -1.63
C ALA A 184 -6.72 -5.91 -2.43
N LEU A 185 -6.81 -4.86 -3.26
CA LEU A 185 -7.98 -4.60 -4.08
C LEU A 185 -8.20 -5.68 -5.16
N LEU A 186 -7.13 -6.20 -5.76
CA LEU A 186 -7.23 -7.32 -6.71
C LEU A 186 -7.69 -8.60 -6.01
N SER A 187 -7.20 -8.86 -4.80
CA SER A 187 -7.63 -10.01 -4.00
C SER A 187 -9.12 -9.85 -3.71
N ILE A 188 -9.56 -8.72 -3.16
CA ILE A 188 -10.98 -8.41 -2.94
C ILE A 188 -11.85 -8.69 -4.17
N HIS A 189 -11.47 -8.18 -5.34
CA HIS A 189 -12.20 -8.43 -6.58
C HIS A 189 -12.33 -9.94 -6.86
N ASN A 190 -11.20 -10.65 -6.82
CA ASN A 190 -11.14 -12.07 -7.14
C ASN A 190 -11.93 -12.92 -6.14
N GLU A 191 -11.78 -12.65 -4.84
CA GLU A 191 -12.40 -13.43 -3.76
C GLU A 191 -13.93 -13.25 -3.77
N VAL A 192 -14.41 -12.02 -3.97
CA VAL A 192 -15.86 -11.74 -4.11
C VAL A 192 -16.42 -12.43 -5.36
N THR A 193 -15.66 -12.43 -6.46
CA THR A 193 -16.06 -13.16 -7.67
C THR A 193 -16.16 -14.65 -7.40
N LEU A 194 -15.20 -15.24 -6.69
CA LEU A 194 -15.19 -16.66 -6.33
C LEU A 194 -16.32 -17.03 -5.37
N HIS A 195 -16.58 -16.21 -4.36
CA HIS A 195 -17.74 -16.39 -3.48
C HIS A 195 -19.03 -16.38 -4.29
N THR A 196 -19.20 -15.43 -5.20
CA THR A 196 -20.40 -15.36 -6.04
C THR A 196 -20.53 -16.59 -6.94
N ILE A 197 -19.43 -17.08 -7.52
CA ILE A 197 -19.40 -18.32 -8.33
C ILE A 197 -19.80 -19.54 -7.48
N ALA A 198 -19.22 -19.67 -6.28
CA ALA A 198 -19.49 -20.77 -5.36
C ALA A 198 -20.93 -20.76 -4.84
N ASP A 199 -21.48 -19.59 -4.54
CA ASP A 199 -22.87 -19.41 -4.08
C ASP A 199 -23.88 -19.90 -5.13
N HIS A 200 -23.52 -19.86 -6.42
CA HIS A 200 -24.32 -20.38 -7.53
C HIS A 200 -23.99 -21.83 -7.91
N GLY A 201 -23.17 -22.52 -7.11
CA GLY A 201 -22.80 -23.93 -7.33
C GLY A 201 -21.91 -24.16 -8.56
N LEU A 202 -21.19 -23.13 -9.00
CA LEU A 202 -20.21 -23.25 -10.08
C LEU A 202 -18.81 -23.54 -9.50
N GLU A 203 -18.03 -24.32 -10.24
CA GLU A 203 -16.70 -24.75 -9.81
C GLU A 203 -15.57 -24.11 -10.61
N GLU A 204 -15.88 -23.42 -11.70
CA GLU A 204 -14.89 -22.86 -12.64
C GLU A 204 -15.01 -21.34 -12.78
N ALA A 205 -13.86 -20.68 -12.83
CA ALA A 205 -13.71 -19.26 -13.12
C ALA A 205 -12.82 -19.04 -14.34
N ALA A 206 -13.11 -18.01 -15.13
CA ALA A 206 -12.29 -17.59 -16.26
C ALA A 206 -11.16 -16.66 -15.78
N ILE A 207 -9.94 -16.90 -16.28
CA ILE A 207 -8.80 -16.01 -16.06
C ILE A 207 -8.74 -15.03 -17.24
N MET A 208 -9.04 -13.78 -16.96
CA MET A 208 -9.06 -12.69 -17.93
C MET A 208 -7.79 -11.87 -17.79
N LYS A 209 -7.26 -11.35 -18.89
CA LYS A 209 -6.08 -10.48 -18.91
C LYS A 209 -6.25 -9.37 -19.92
N LEU A 210 -5.76 -8.20 -19.57
CA LEU A 210 -5.68 -7.06 -20.47
C LEU A 210 -4.35 -7.08 -21.22
N GLN A 211 -4.37 -7.31 -22.53
CA GLN A 211 -3.21 -7.23 -23.44
C GLN A 211 -3.51 -6.23 -24.55
N GLU A 212 -2.62 -5.25 -24.76
CA GLU A 212 -2.74 -4.26 -25.85
C GLU A 212 -4.09 -3.52 -25.92
N GLY A 213 -4.76 -3.35 -24.77
CA GLY A 213 -6.07 -2.70 -24.69
C GLY A 213 -7.26 -3.63 -24.97
N GLN A 214 -7.02 -4.90 -25.29
CA GLN A 214 -8.03 -5.92 -25.49
C GLN A 214 -8.12 -6.88 -24.29
N ILE A 215 -9.34 -7.28 -23.96
CA ILE A 215 -9.61 -8.25 -22.91
C ILE A 215 -9.55 -9.64 -23.54
N GLU A 216 -8.55 -10.42 -23.12
CA GLU A 216 -8.36 -11.78 -23.60
C GLU A 216 -8.53 -12.78 -22.46
N ARG A 217 -9.14 -13.92 -22.77
CA ARG A 217 -9.14 -15.08 -21.87
C ARG A 217 -7.81 -15.81 -22.01
N VAL A 218 -7.09 -15.94 -20.90
CA VAL A 218 -5.78 -16.62 -20.85
C VAL A 218 -5.92 -18.04 -20.32
N GLY A 219 -6.97 -18.34 -19.56
CA GLY A 219 -7.23 -19.67 -19.04
C GLY A 219 -8.57 -19.79 -18.34
N SER A 220 -8.76 -20.93 -17.68
CA SER A 220 -9.77 -21.15 -16.66
C SER A 220 -9.11 -21.82 -15.46
N MET A 221 -9.74 -21.71 -14.31
CA MET A 221 -9.31 -22.37 -13.09
C MET A 221 -10.50 -22.95 -12.33
N VAL A 222 -10.25 -24.02 -11.60
CA VAL A 222 -11.19 -24.54 -10.60
C VAL A 222 -11.06 -23.69 -9.34
N VAL A 223 -12.18 -23.34 -8.70
CA VAL A 223 -12.23 -22.48 -7.50
C VAL A 223 -11.25 -22.94 -6.41
N GLU A 224 -11.15 -24.25 -6.19
CA GLU A 224 -10.24 -24.85 -5.19
C GLU A 224 -8.75 -24.57 -5.45
N GLN A 225 -8.36 -24.32 -6.70
CA GLN A 225 -6.97 -24.07 -7.10
C GLN A 225 -6.55 -22.60 -6.90
N TYR A 226 -7.44 -21.75 -6.40
CA TYR A 226 -7.18 -20.31 -6.30
C TYR A 226 -5.89 -20.00 -5.54
N ALA A 227 -5.69 -20.62 -4.37
CA ALA A 227 -4.54 -20.36 -3.51
C ALA A 227 -3.20 -20.65 -4.22
N GLU A 228 -3.15 -21.69 -5.05
CA GLU A 228 -1.94 -22.09 -5.79
C GLU A 228 -1.68 -21.17 -6.99
N LEU A 229 -2.74 -20.75 -7.68
CA LEU A 229 -2.66 -19.92 -8.88
C LEU A 229 -2.52 -18.43 -8.57
N ARG A 230 -2.87 -18.00 -7.36
CA ARG A 230 -2.88 -16.59 -6.94
C ARG A 230 -1.55 -15.91 -7.19
N ASP A 231 -0.47 -16.49 -6.68
CA ASP A 231 0.84 -15.86 -6.75
C ASP A 231 1.44 -15.90 -8.17
N SER A 232 0.94 -16.80 -9.04
CA SER A 232 1.39 -16.94 -10.43
C SER A 232 0.69 -15.98 -11.38
N TYR A 233 -0.63 -15.81 -11.24
CA TYR A 233 -1.45 -15.02 -12.18
C TYR A 233 -1.89 -13.67 -11.61
N PHE A 234 -2.16 -13.58 -10.31
CA PHE A 234 -2.82 -12.44 -9.65
C PHE A 234 -1.87 -11.68 -8.72
N HIS A 235 -0.68 -11.34 -9.23
CA HIS A 235 0.31 -10.53 -8.53
C HIS A 235 0.10 -9.02 -8.78
N PRO A 236 0.72 -8.11 -7.99
CA PRO A 236 0.41 -6.67 -8.05
C PRO A 236 0.69 -6.05 -9.42
N ASN A 237 1.72 -6.53 -10.12
CA ASN A 237 2.06 -6.03 -11.46
C ASN A 237 1.28 -6.72 -12.59
N SER A 238 0.38 -7.64 -12.28
CA SER A 238 -0.41 -8.37 -13.27
C SER A 238 -1.60 -7.53 -13.68
N ASN A 239 -2.03 -7.72 -14.92
CA ASN A 239 -3.30 -7.20 -15.41
C ASN A 239 -4.33 -8.33 -15.56
N ALA A 240 -4.14 -9.45 -14.85
CA ALA A 240 -5.08 -10.55 -14.82
C ALA A 240 -6.07 -10.40 -13.66
N TRP A 241 -7.32 -10.81 -13.89
CA TRP A 241 -8.40 -10.85 -12.89
C TRP A 241 -9.31 -12.05 -13.16
N LEU A 242 -10.14 -12.39 -12.18
CA LEU A 242 -11.15 -13.43 -12.30
C LEU A 242 -12.50 -12.89 -12.79
N GLU A 243 -13.14 -13.69 -13.64
CA GLU A 243 -14.47 -13.46 -14.15
C GLU A 243 -15.25 -14.79 -14.22
N VAL A 244 -16.59 -14.69 -14.30
CA VAL A 244 -17.47 -15.87 -14.39
C VAL A 244 -17.26 -16.59 -15.73
N GLU A 245 -17.13 -17.92 -15.68
CA GLU A 245 -17.04 -18.77 -16.86
C GLU A 245 -18.42 -18.90 -17.54
N VAL A 246 -18.65 -18.13 -18.62
CA VAL A 246 -19.93 -18.09 -19.35
C VAL A 246 -20.32 -19.44 -19.96
N LYS A 247 -19.37 -20.36 -20.19
CA LYS A 247 -19.66 -21.71 -20.72
C LYS A 247 -20.51 -22.57 -19.78
N ASN A 248 -20.50 -22.28 -18.47
CA ASN A 248 -21.21 -23.06 -17.46
C ASN A 248 -22.54 -22.42 -17.04
N VAL A 249 -22.91 -21.27 -17.60
CA VAL A 249 -24.21 -20.64 -17.38
C VAL A 249 -25.24 -21.37 -18.23
N ARG A 250 -25.92 -22.36 -17.65
CA ARG A 250 -27.06 -23.05 -18.30
C ARG A 250 -28.15 -22.01 -18.59
N THR A 251 -28.44 -21.78 -19.87
CA THR A 251 -29.76 -21.26 -20.31
C THR A 251 -30.87 -22.24 -19.97
#